data_AF-A0A379TE82-F1
#
_entry.id   AF-A0A379TE82-F1
#
_cell.length_a   1.000
_cell.length_b   1.000
_cell.length_c   1.000
_cell.angle_alpha   90.00
_cell.angle_beta   90.00
_cell.angle_gamma   90.00
#
_symmetry.space_group_name_H-M   'P 1'
#
loop_
_entity.id
_entity.type
_entity.pdbx_description
1 polymer ?
#
loop_
_entity_poly.entity_id
_entity_poly.type
_entity_poly.pdbx_seq_one_letter_code
_entity_poly.pdbx_strand_id
1 'polypeptide(L)'
;MATLEDATEMVNLYRDALDAGECVVKEWRPMNMHSFTWSPYLNHEWDENYPNKVEMKRLQELAKRISTVPEAIEMQSRVAKIYGDRQAMAAGEKII
;
A
#
# COMPACT_ATOMS: atom_id res chain seq x y z
N MET A 1 14.40 19.34 36.97
CA MET A 1 13.64 20.53 36.54
C MET A 1 14.56 21.32 35.64
N ALA A 2 14.18 21.60 34.40
CA ALA A 2 15.01 22.42 33.51
C ALA A 2 15.13 23.83 34.09
N THR A 3 16.35 24.37 34.14
CA THR A 3 16.66 25.69 34.69
C THR A 3 16.58 26.78 33.61
N LEU A 4 16.60 28.05 34.02
CA LEU A 4 16.63 29.18 33.09
C LEU A 4 17.92 29.18 32.25
N GLU A 5 19.00 28.66 32.81
CA GLU A 5 20.30 28.49 32.17
C GLU A 5 20.22 27.42 31.06
N ASP A 6 19.59 26.28 31.34
CA ASP A 6 19.34 25.22 30.36
C ASP A 6 18.52 25.73 29.15
N ALA A 7 17.51 26.58 29.40
CA ALA A 7 16.70 27.18 28.34
C ALA A 7 17.50 28.14 27.46
N THR A 8 18.39 28.93 28.07
CA THR A 8 19.26 29.87 27.35
C THR A 8 20.29 29.12 26.51
N GLU A 9 20.84 28.04 27.04
CA GLU A 9 21.78 27.17 26.35
C GLU A 9 21.14 26.48 25.13
N MET A 10 19.92 25.94 25.28
CA MET A 10 19.19 25.35 24.16
C MET A 10 18.94 26.34 23.00
N VAL A 11 18.65 27.61 23.33
CA VAL A 11 18.42 28.66 22.32
C VAL A 11 19.73 29.05 21.62
N ASN A 12 20.82 29.16 22.37
CA ASN A 12 22.13 29.50 21.79
C ASN A 12 22.62 28.37 20.87
N LEU A 13 22.57 27.11 21.31
CA LEU A 13 22.92 25.95 20.49
C LEU A 13 22.09 25.88 19.20
N TYR A 14 20.79 26.19 19.27
CA TYR A 14 19.93 26.20 18.10
C TYR A 14 20.29 27.34 17.11
N ARG A 15 20.67 28.52 17.61
CA ARG A 15 21.10 29.65 16.77
C ARG A 15 22.46 29.40 16.13
N ASP A 16 23.42 28.89 16.89
CA ASP A 16 24.76 28.57 16.37
C ASP A 16 24.68 27.53 15.25
N ALA A 17 23.83 26.50 15.41
CA ALA A 17 23.58 25.50 14.37
C ALA A 17 22.94 26.10 13.11
N LEU A 18 22.01 27.06 13.25
CA LEU A 18 21.44 27.77 12.10
C LEU A 18 22.47 28.65 11.38
N ASP A 19 23.28 29.40 12.12
CA ASP A 19 24.31 30.29 11.56
C ASP A 19 25.43 29.50 10.86
N ALA A 20 25.73 28.28 11.33
CA ALA A 20 26.63 27.33 10.68
C ALA A 20 26.00 26.64 9.45
N GLY A 21 24.70 26.83 9.20
CA GLY A 21 23.97 26.20 8.10
C GLY A 21 23.64 24.71 8.33
N GLU A 22 23.68 24.25 9.59
CA GLU A 22 23.37 22.87 9.96
C GLU A 22 21.85 22.60 9.95
N CYS A 23 21.46 21.34 9.74
CA CYS A 23 20.05 20.94 9.81
C CYS A 23 19.61 20.79 11.27
N VAL A 24 18.79 21.74 11.75
CA VAL A 24 18.27 21.76 13.12
C VAL A 24 17.01 20.89 13.34
N VAL A 25 16.46 20.30 12.27
CA VAL A 25 15.30 19.40 12.34
C VAL A 25 15.79 17.99 12.65
N LYS A 26 15.57 17.53 13.88
CA LYS A 26 16.05 16.22 14.37
C LYS A 26 15.49 15.04 13.58
N GLU A 27 14.30 15.20 13.01
CA GLU A 27 13.59 14.23 12.19
C GLU A 27 14.05 14.23 10.74
N TRP A 28 14.88 15.20 10.33
CA TRP A 28 15.41 15.22 8.98
C TRP A 28 16.23 13.96 8.74
N ARG A 29 15.97 13.33 7.61
CA ARG A 29 16.72 12.18 7.13
C ARG A 29 17.21 12.53 5.73
N PRO A 30 18.49 12.31 5.41
CA PRO A 30 18.93 12.42 4.03
C PRO A 30 18.09 11.49 3.17
N MET A 31 17.67 12.00 2.01
CA MET A 31 16.82 11.25 1.09
C MET A 31 17.57 9.98 0.68
N ASN A 32 17.10 8.82 1.13
CA ASN A 32 17.76 7.56 0.82
C ASN A 32 17.47 7.15 -0.64
N MET A 33 18.33 6.31 -1.22
CA MET A 33 18.21 5.79 -2.59
C MET A 33 16.88 5.05 -2.86
N HIS A 34 16.06 4.75 -1.84
CA HIS A 34 14.73 4.13 -2.01
C HIS A 34 13.64 5.13 -2.43
N SER A 35 13.96 6.43 -2.46
CA SER A 35 13.09 7.47 -3.03
C SER A 35 12.89 7.31 -4.55
N PHE A 36 13.71 6.49 -5.21
CA PHE A 36 13.68 6.20 -6.66
C PHE A 36 12.77 5.02 -7.06
N THR A 37 12.00 4.44 -6.15
CA THR A 37 11.08 3.33 -6.47
C THR A 37 10.00 3.71 -7.49
N TRP A 38 9.79 5.02 -7.70
CA TRP A 38 8.83 5.57 -8.66
C TRP A 38 9.35 5.73 -10.09
N SER A 39 10.67 5.60 -10.33
CA SER A 39 11.26 5.77 -11.66
C SER A 39 10.60 4.97 -12.79
N PRO A 40 10.15 3.71 -12.62
CA PRO A 40 9.50 2.96 -13.69
C PRO A 40 8.00 3.28 -13.86
N TYR A 41 7.46 4.26 -13.13
CA TYR A 41 6.04 4.65 -13.17
C TYR A 41 5.84 6.13 -13.55
N LEU A 42 6.89 6.82 -13.99
CA LEU A 42 6.83 8.23 -14.41
C LEU A 42 6.85 8.32 -15.95
N ASN A 43 6.19 9.36 -16.47
CA ASN A 43 6.13 9.68 -17.92
C ASN A 43 5.44 8.59 -18.77
N HIS A 44 4.35 8.02 -18.28
CA HIS A 44 3.53 7.09 -19.04
C HIS A 44 2.31 7.77 -19.67
N GLU A 45 1.92 7.30 -20.84
CA GLU A 45 0.66 7.67 -21.50
C GLU A 45 -0.45 6.66 -21.18
N TRP A 46 -1.71 7.08 -21.36
CA TRP A 46 -2.87 6.26 -20.99
C TRP A 46 -3.09 5.03 -21.88
N ASP A 47 -2.51 5.02 -23.09
CA ASP A 47 -2.69 4.00 -24.11
C ASP A 47 -1.53 2.99 -24.19
N GLU A 48 -0.65 3.01 -23.18
CA GLU A 48 0.47 2.07 -23.12
C GLU A 48 0.02 0.61 -23.07
N ASN A 49 0.74 -0.23 -23.80
CA ASN A 49 0.48 -1.66 -23.84
C ASN A 49 0.90 -2.32 -22.52
N TYR A 50 0.03 -3.15 -21.97
CA TYR A 50 0.28 -3.94 -20.77
C TYR A 50 -0.26 -5.37 -20.97
N PRO A 51 0.23 -6.37 -20.21
CA PRO A 51 -0.22 -7.75 -20.34
C PRO A 51 -1.66 -7.90 -19.81
N ASN A 52 -2.64 -7.54 -20.62
CA ASN A 52 -4.07 -7.56 -20.31
C ASN A 52 -4.72 -8.94 -20.48
N LYS A 53 -4.01 -9.91 -21.05
CA LYS A 53 -4.50 -11.28 -21.27
C LYS A 53 -4.13 -12.17 -20.09
N VAL A 54 -5.08 -12.99 -19.67
CA VAL A 54 -4.90 -14.01 -18.65
C VAL A 54 -5.31 -15.36 -19.24
N GLU A 55 -4.59 -16.42 -18.88
CA GLU A 55 -4.97 -17.78 -19.27
C GLU A 55 -6.33 -18.15 -18.64
N MET A 56 -7.27 -18.64 -19.45
CA MET A 56 -8.63 -18.95 -18.98
C MET A 56 -8.65 -19.98 -17.84
N LYS A 57 -7.79 -21.01 -17.92
CA LYS A 57 -7.70 -22.04 -16.89
C LYS A 57 -7.21 -21.44 -15.56
N ARG A 58 -6.19 -20.58 -15.60
CA ARG A 58 -5.72 -19.87 -14.41
C ARG A 58 -6.80 -18.95 -13.83
N LEU A 59 -7.56 -18.25 -14.68
CA LEU A 59 -8.65 -17.38 -14.24
C LEU A 59 -9.75 -18.20 -13.52
N GLN A 60 -10.16 -19.35 -14.07
CA GLN A 60 -11.12 -20.25 -13.44
C GLN A 60 -10.61 -20.81 -12.10
N GLU A 61 -9.33 -21.18 -12.03
CA GLU A 61 -8.72 -21.65 -10.79
C GLU A 61 -8.75 -20.57 -9.70
N LEU A 62 -8.39 -19.32 -10.05
CA LEU A 62 -8.47 -18.20 -9.12
C LEU A 62 -9.90 -17.96 -8.66
N ALA A 63 -10.87 -17.97 -9.58
CA ALA A 63 -12.29 -17.78 -9.26
C ALA A 63 -12.81 -18.85 -8.28
N LYS A 64 -12.40 -20.11 -8.44
CA LYS A 64 -12.72 -21.18 -7.49
C LYS A 64 -12.07 -20.92 -6.13
N ARG A 65 -10.76 -20.67 -6.09
CA ARG A 65 -10.01 -20.45 -4.84
C ARG A 65 -10.57 -19.30 -4.01
N ILE A 66 -10.88 -18.16 -4.62
CA ILE A 66 -11.41 -16.99 -3.88
C ILE A 66 -12.87 -17.17 -3.46
N SER A 67 -13.60 -18.08 -4.10
CA SER A 67 -15.01 -18.37 -3.77
C SER A 67 -15.16 -19.57 -2.83
N THR A 68 -14.07 -20.25 -2.48
CA THR A 68 -14.06 -21.33 -1.49
C THR A 68 -13.74 -20.75 -0.11
N VAL A 69 -14.66 -20.93 0.82
CA VAL A 69 -14.51 -20.54 2.22
C VAL A 69 -14.38 -21.82 3.05
N PRO A 70 -13.39 -21.90 3.97
CA PRO A 70 -13.27 -23.05 4.87
C PRO A 70 -14.54 -23.32 5.68
N GLU A 71 -14.90 -24.58 5.88
CA GLU A 71 -16.13 -25.00 6.59
C GLU A 71 -16.19 -24.51 8.04
N ALA A 72 -15.04 -24.21 8.66
CA ALA A 72 -14.96 -23.65 10.00
C ALA A 72 -15.45 -22.20 10.11
N ILE A 73 -15.68 -21.51 8.98
CA ILE A 73 -16.11 -20.11 8.95
C ILE A 73 -17.61 -20.06 8.66
N GLU A 74 -18.41 -19.73 9.67
CA GLU A 74 -19.83 -19.47 9.48
C GLU A 74 -20.05 -18.14 8.77
N MET A 75 -20.64 -18.20 7.57
CA MET A 75 -20.94 -17.02 6.76
C MET A 75 -22.30 -16.42 7.10
N GLN A 76 -22.38 -15.09 7.08
CA GLN A 76 -23.66 -14.38 7.11
C GLN A 76 -24.52 -14.79 5.89
N SER A 77 -25.83 -14.94 6.07
CA SER A 77 -26.73 -15.54 5.08
C SER A 77 -26.69 -14.90 3.67
N ARG A 78 -26.60 -13.56 3.58
CA ARG A 78 -26.48 -12.86 2.28
C ARG A 78 -25.08 -13.01 1.69
N VAL A 79 -24.04 -13.08 2.53
CA VAL A 79 -22.67 -13.35 2.09
C VAL A 79 -22.55 -14.77 1.51
N ALA A 80 -23.11 -15.77 2.19
CA ALA A 80 -23.14 -17.15 1.70
C ALA A 80 -23.81 -17.25 0.32
N LYS A 81 -24.93 -16.53 0.13
CA LYS A 81 -25.61 -16.45 -1.17
C LYS A 81 -24.71 -15.86 -2.26
N ILE A 82 -24.00 -14.76 -1.97
CA ILE A 82 -23.08 -14.13 -2.93
C ILE A 82 -21.93 -15.07 -3.30
N TYR A 83 -21.38 -15.82 -2.33
CA TYR A 83 -20.33 -16.79 -2.59
C TYR A 83 -20.82 -17.97 -3.44
N GLY A 84 -22.04 -18.47 -3.19
CA GLY A 84 -22.67 -19.48 -4.05
C GLY A 84 -22.87 -18.98 -5.48
N ASP A 85 -23.34 -17.74 -5.64
CA ASP A 85 -23.47 -17.11 -6.96
C ASP A 85 -22.12 -16.98 -7.69
N ARG A 86 -21.04 -16.63 -6.97
CA ARG A 86 -19.67 -16.55 -7.53
C ARG A 86 -19.13 -17.92 -7.93
N GLN A 87 -19.43 -18.96 -7.17
CA GLN A 87 -19.08 -20.34 -7.55
C GLN A 87 -19.80 -20.77 -8.82
N ALA A 88 -21.10 -20.48 -8.96
CA ALA A 88 -21.86 -20.76 -10.17
C ALA A 88 -21.34 -19.99 -11.39
N MET A 89 -20.95 -18.71 -11.22
CA MET A 89 -20.28 -17.93 -12.26
C MET A 89 -18.92 -18.53 -12.65
N ALA A 90 -18.13 -18.99 -11.69
CA ALA A 90 -16.84 -19.64 -11.94
C ALA A 90 -16.99 -20.99 -12.68
N ALA A 91 -18.12 -21.68 -12.51
CA ALA A 91 -18.48 -22.90 -13.22
C ALA A 91 -19.06 -22.63 -14.62
N GLY A 92 -19.39 -21.38 -14.96
CA GLY A 92 -20.08 -21.02 -16.20
C GLY A 92 -21.58 -21.35 -16.21
N GLU A 93 -22.14 -21.69 -15.04
CA GLU A 93 -23.56 -22.04 -14.86
C GLU A 93 -24.45 -20.80 -14.72
N LYS A 94 -23.84 -19.64 -14.43
CA LYS A 94 -24.51 -18.36 -14.30
C LYS A 94 -23.82 -17.32 -15.19
N ILE A 95 -24.59 -16.73 -16.10
CA ILE A 95 -24.20 -15.56 -16.89
C ILE A 95 -24.58 -14.31 -16.07
N ILE A 96 -23.73 -13.28 -16.14
CA ILE A 96 -23.93 -11.98 -15.47
C ILE A 96 -25.13 -11.26 -16.08
#